data_AF-A0AAV2LGN0-F1
#
_entry.id   AF-A0AAV2LGN0-F1
#
_cell.length_a   1.000
_cell.length_b   1.000
_cell.length_c   1.000
_cell.angle_alpha   90.00
_cell.angle_beta   90.00
_cell.angle_gamma   90.00
#
_symmetry.space_group_name_H-M   'P 1'
#
loop_
_entity.id
_entity.type
_entity.pdbx_description
1 polymer ?
#
loop_
_entity_poly.entity_id
_entity_poly.type
_entity_poly.pdbx_seq_one_letter_code
_entity_poly.pdbx_strand_id
1 'polypeptide(L)'
;MLRSCAPPVALLFLWTQLHSSSSSLHTGTGEQCHAAPFVPGHHQLGRGFDVLSLQRKEAHLMDLKTNLTNQYKCTLLENLQQGGQLQKLPLSATGWRSFPKCPSEIHTSQMSSASQFIRAFINATISNFKRHMENSSTESWGTDYSYHKAALALEKQDTFTFAHYSATCIHYKLRVSSHTPLSPEFAEALSRLPDHYTEQATGLYRELVETYGTHYIRQTMTKQSDMATVVDLLLWFEKIDSKRGSKE
;
A
#
# COMPACT_ATOMS: atom_id res chain seq x y z
N MET A 1 29.78 8.94 53.00
CA MET A 1 29.20 8.15 51.90
C MET A 1 28.29 9.05 51.08
N LEU A 2 28.85 9.74 50.08
CA LEU A 2 28.08 10.58 49.16
C LEU A 2 27.83 9.74 47.90
N ARG A 3 26.60 9.23 47.75
CA ARG A 3 26.15 8.62 46.50
C ARG A 3 25.72 9.74 45.56
N SER A 4 26.56 9.99 44.56
CA SER A 4 26.30 10.92 43.47
C SER A 4 25.12 10.44 42.63
N CYS A 5 24.16 11.35 42.46
CA CYS A 5 23.05 11.24 41.53
C CYS A 5 23.61 11.26 40.10
N ALA A 6 23.38 10.19 39.32
CA ALA A 6 23.69 10.21 37.89
C ALA A 6 22.72 11.19 37.19
N PRO A 7 23.18 12.07 36.29
CA PRO A 7 22.34 13.10 35.71
C PRO A 7 21.34 12.49 34.70
N PRO A 8 20.13 13.08 34.56
CA PRO A 8 19.08 12.62 33.66
C PRO A 8 19.44 12.72 32.16
N VAL A 9 20.61 13.25 31.83
CA VAL A 9 21.10 13.43 30.46
C VAL A 9 21.41 12.09 29.78
N ALA A 10 21.79 11.04 30.55
CA ALA A 10 22.10 9.73 29.98
C ALA A 10 20.88 9.01 29.39
N LEU A 11 19.66 9.32 29.84
CA LEU A 11 18.42 8.73 29.30
C LEU A 11 17.95 9.41 28.01
N LEU A 12 18.30 10.68 27.78
CA LEU A 12 17.96 11.40 26.55
C LEU A 12 18.79 10.92 25.35
N PHE A 13 20.00 10.39 25.56
CA PHE A 13 20.80 9.78 24.51
C PHE A 13 20.33 8.39 24.06
N LEU A 14 19.48 7.71 24.85
CA LEU A 14 18.86 6.44 24.44
C LEU A 14 17.58 6.65 23.60
N TRP A 15 16.97 7.84 23.63
CA TRP A 15 15.76 8.14 22.86
C TRP A 15 16.05 8.62 21.43
N THR A 16 17.23 9.19 21.18
CA THR A 16 17.67 9.52 19.81
C THR A 16 18.11 8.30 19.00
N GLN A 17 18.16 7.12 19.63
CA GLN A 17 18.51 5.84 19.01
C GLN A 17 17.31 5.09 18.38
N LEU A 18 16.13 5.71 18.26
CA LEU A 18 15.17 5.32 17.22
C LEU A 18 15.72 5.77 15.85
N HIS A 19 16.85 5.15 15.48
CA HIS A 19 17.51 5.28 14.19
C HIS A 19 16.48 4.90 13.13
N SER A 20 16.00 5.91 12.42
CA SER A 20 15.50 5.72 11.07
C SER A 20 16.62 5.03 10.31
N SER A 21 16.42 3.78 9.89
CA SER A 21 17.32 3.10 8.96
C SER A 21 17.25 3.84 7.63
N SER A 22 17.99 4.95 7.49
CA SER A 22 18.24 5.56 6.20
C SER A 22 19.11 4.58 5.44
N SER A 23 18.50 3.80 4.55
CA SER A 23 19.25 2.99 3.59
C SER A 23 20.22 3.91 2.87
N SER A 24 21.50 3.55 2.89
CA SER A 24 22.58 4.31 2.28
C SER A 24 22.34 4.34 0.77
N LEU A 25 22.15 5.55 0.23
CA LEU A 25 21.90 5.76 -1.18
C LEU A 25 23.23 5.64 -1.94
N HIS A 26 23.32 4.67 -2.84
CA HIS A 26 24.51 4.45 -3.65
C HIS A 26 24.24 4.70 -5.12
N THR A 27 25.21 5.27 -5.82
CA THR A 27 25.14 5.39 -7.29
C THR A 27 25.78 4.14 -7.90
N GLY A 28 24.98 3.34 -8.62
CA GLY A 28 25.44 2.11 -9.28
C GLY A 28 25.89 2.32 -10.72
N THR A 29 26.75 1.42 -11.22
CA THR A 29 27.10 1.30 -12.64
C THR A 29 25.98 0.64 -13.43
N GLY A 30 25.96 0.81 -14.77
CA GLY A 30 24.93 0.21 -15.62
C GLY A 30 24.76 -1.31 -15.43
N GLU A 31 25.85 -2.05 -15.26
CA GLU A 31 25.83 -3.49 -14.98
C GLU A 31 25.18 -3.81 -13.62
N GLN A 32 25.55 -3.07 -12.57
CA GLN A 32 24.95 -3.24 -11.25
C GLN A 32 23.45 -2.90 -11.28
N CYS A 33 23.06 -1.88 -12.02
CA CYS A 33 21.67 -1.48 -12.23
C CYS A 33 20.86 -2.52 -13.01
N HIS A 34 21.48 -3.20 -13.98
CA HIS A 34 20.82 -4.27 -14.71
C HIS A 34 20.58 -5.48 -13.80
N ALA A 35 21.61 -5.87 -13.03
CA ALA A 35 21.56 -7.03 -12.14
C ALA A 35 20.64 -6.84 -10.92
N ALA A 36 20.56 -5.64 -10.35
CA ALA A 36 19.75 -5.38 -9.16
C ALA A 36 18.25 -5.45 -9.47
N PRO A 37 17.42 -6.14 -8.67
CA PRO A 37 15.95 -6.07 -8.81
C PRO A 37 15.43 -4.71 -8.33
N PHE A 38 14.20 -4.36 -8.72
CA PHE A 38 13.55 -3.16 -8.19
C PHE A 38 13.15 -3.31 -6.73
N VAL A 39 13.13 -2.19 -6.00
CA VAL A 39 12.63 -2.15 -4.62
C VAL A 39 11.18 -2.64 -4.49
N PRO A 40 10.81 -3.28 -3.37
CA PRO A 40 9.43 -3.67 -3.09
C PRO A 40 8.46 -2.49 -3.17
N GLY A 41 7.27 -2.74 -3.72
CA GLY A 41 6.20 -1.74 -3.87
C GLY A 41 6.34 -0.80 -5.07
N HIS A 42 7.47 -0.75 -5.78
CA HIS A 42 7.66 0.18 -6.91
C HIS A 42 6.55 0.09 -7.98
N HIS A 43 6.10 -1.13 -8.31
CA HIS A 43 5.11 -1.38 -9.35
C HIS A 43 3.70 -0.86 -9.01
N GLN A 44 3.41 -0.60 -7.73
CA GLN A 44 2.13 -0.03 -7.30
C GLN A 44 2.10 1.48 -7.43
N LEU A 45 3.27 2.11 -7.38
CA LEU A 45 3.40 3.54 -7.54
C LEU A 45 2.93 3.93 -8.95
N GLY A 46 2.37 5.13 -9.14
CA GLY A 46 1.98 5.65 -10.44
C GLY A 46 0.83 4.90 -11.15
N ARG A 47 0.33 3.80 -10.59
CA ARG A 47 -0.84 3.08 -11.11
C ARG A 47 -2.10 3.91 -10.97
N GLY A 48 -2.97 3.78 -11.95
CA GLY A 48 -4.31 4.32 -11.94
C GLY A 48 -5.18 3.76 -10.81
N PHE A 49 -6.09 4.57 -10.33
CA PHE A 49 -7.09 4.20 -9.33
C PHE A 49 -8.42 4.87 -9.68
N ASP A 50 -9.47 4.07 -9.73
CA ASP A 50 -10.84 4.57 -9.88
C ASP A 50 -11.50 4.62 -8.50
N VAL A 51 -11.74 5.84 -8.01
CA VAL A 51 -12.32 6.09 -6.69
C VAL A 51 -13.79 5.69 -6.58
N LEU A 52 -14.51 5.59 -7.70
CA LEU A 52 -15.92 5.22 -7.68
C LEU A 52 -16.08 3.70 -7.52
N SER A 53 -15.28 2.94 -8.24
CA SER A 53 -15.25 1.47 -8.13
C SER A 53 -14.31 0.99 -7.01
N LEU A 54 -13.47 1.88 -6.48
CA LEU A 54 -12.39 1.59 -5.54
C LEU A 54 -11.39 0.56 -6.08
N GLN A 55 -11.24 0.50 -7.40
CA GLN A 55 -10.38 -0.46 -8.10
C GLN A 55 -9.07 0.18 -8.55
N ARG A 56 -7.99 -0.57 -8.37
CA ARG A 56 -6.71 -0.27 -9.02
C ARG A 56 -6.83 -0.60 -10.50
N LYS A 57 -6.36 0.31 -11.34
CA LYS A 57 -6.16 0.06 -12.77
C LYS A 57 -4.78 -0.57 -12.96
N GLU A 58 -4.65 -1.41 -13.98
CA GLU A 58 -3.36 -1.99 -14.34
C GLU A 58 -2.46 -0.99 -15.09
N ALA A 59 -3.04 0.08 -15.65
CA ALA A 59 -2.30 1.12 -16.35
C ALA A 59 -1.59 2.09 -15.39
N HIS A 60 -0.39 2.53 -15.77
CA HIS A 60 0.40 3.54 -15.06
C HIS A 60 0.30 4.88 -15.76
N LEU A 61 0.10 5.95 -14.99
CA LEU A 61 0.13 7.33 -15.51
C LEU A 61 1.55 7.89 -15.54
N MET A 62 2.45 7.33 -14.73
CA MET A 62 3.82 7.81 -14.51
C MET A 62 4.83 6.75 -14.95
N ASP A 63 5.94 7.16 -15.56
CA ASP A 63 7.01 6.23 -15.92
C ASP A 63 7.78 5.79 -14.68
N LEU A 64 7.65 4.50 -14.34
CA LEU A 64 8.34 3.85 -13.23
C LEU A 64 9.24 2.70 -13.70
N LYS A 65 9.39 2.53 -15.02
CA LYS A 65 10.25 1.54 -15.64
C LYS A 65 11.67 2.09 -15.78
N THR A 66 11.79 3.39 -16.06
CA THR A 66 13.10 4.04 -16.21
C THR A 66 13.85 4.12 -14.87
N ASN A 67 15.05 3.56 -14.86
CA ASN A 67 15.93 3.49 -13.69
C ASN A 67 17.36 3.94 -13.97
N LEU A 68 17.72 4.16 -15.25
CA LEU A 68 19.03 4.63 -15.67
C LEU A 68 18.96 6.10 -16.07
N THR A 69 19.92 6.87 -15.58
CA THR A 69 20.21 8.23 -16.05
C THR A 69 20.90 8.21 -17.42
N ASN A 70 20.95 9.37 -18.10
CA ASN A 70 21.68 9.53 -19.37
C ASN A 70 23.19 9.20 -19.26
N GLN A 71 23.74 9.14 -18.05
CA GLN A 71 25.12 8.75 -17.77
C GLN A 71 25.27 7.23 -17.52
N TYR A 72 24.23 6.43 -17.79
CA TYR A 72 24.19 4.98 -17.52
C TYR A 72 24.41 4.61 -16.03
N LYS A 73 23.92 5.47 -15.13
CA LYS A 73 23.96 5.26 -13.68
C LYS A 73 22.55 5.16 -13.11
N CYS A 74 22.37 4.44 -12.01
CA CYS A 74 21.12 4.39 -11.25
C CYS A 74 21.34 4.59 -9.76
N THR A 75 20.23 4.70 -9.04
CA THR A 75 20.19 4.72 -7.59
C THR A 75 19.98 3.30 -7.06
N LEU A 76 20.93 2.81 -6.28
CA LEU A 76 20.89 1.53 -5.56
C LEU A 76 20.72 1.76 -4.05
N LEU A 77 19.98 0.87 -3.43
CA LEU A 77 19.65 0.87 -2.01
C LEU A 77 19.94 -0.53 -1.46
N GLU A 78 20.56 -0.58 -0.29
CA GLU A 78 20.71 -1.84 0.44
C GLU A 78 19.44 -2.13 1.24
N ASN A 79 18.82 -3.28 0.97
CA ASN A 79 17.64 -3.73 1.70
C ASN A 79 18.02 -4.72 2.81
N LEU A 80 18.22 -4.19 4.01
CA LEU A 80 18.58 -4.98 5.20
C LEU A 80 17.51 -6.01 5.60
N GLN A 81 16.24 -5.79 5.23
CA GLN A 81 15.17 -6.76 5.49
C GLN A 81 15.23 -7.98 4.57
N GLN A 82 15.98 -7.88 3.46
CA GLN A 82 16.20 -8.95 2.49
C GLN A 82 17.68 -9.30 2.41
N GLY A 83 18.34 -9.40 3.57
CA GLY A 83 19.71 -9.87 3.69
C GLY A 83 20.77 -8.93 3.10
N GLY A 84 20.49 -7.63 3.03
CA GLY A 84 21.41 -6.65 2.44
C GLY A 84 21.45 -6.68 0.91
N GLN A 85 20.42 -7.23 0.26
CA GLN A 85 20.35 -7.23 -1.20
C GLN A 85 20.35 -5.78 -1.73
N LEU A 86 21.21 -5.51 -2.72
CA LEU A 86 21.16 -4.27 -3.47
C LEU A 86 19.94 -4.26 -4.41
N GLN A 87 19.14 -3.21 -4.30
CA GLN A 87 17.91 -3.03 -5.07
C GLN A 87 17.88 -1.65 -5.72
N LYS A 88 17.38 -1.59 -6.96
CA LYS A 88 17.30 -0.34 -7.73
C LYS A 88 16.00 0.41 -7.50
N LEU A 89 16.13 1.72 -7.48
CA LEU A 89 15.03 2.65 -7.40
C LEU A 89 14.70 3.19 -8.80
N PRO A 90 13.42 3.22 -9.23
CA PRO A 90 13.04 3.99 -10.42
C PRO A 90 13.44 5.46 -10.27
N LEU A 91 13.81 6.13 -11.37
CA LEU A 91 14.16 7.57 -11.33
C LEU A 91 13.01 8.44 -10.81
N SER A 92 11.79 8.01 -11.12
CA SER A 92 10.54 8.65 -10.75
C SER A 92 10.08 8.36 -9.32
N ALA A 93 10.88 7.63 -8.54
CA ALA A 93 10.54 7.24 -7.18
C ALA A 93 11.56 7.79 -6.18
N THR A 94 11.07 8.15 -5.00
CA THR A 94 11.89 8.72 -3.93
C THR A 94 11.33 8.36 -2.55
N GLY A 95 12.10 8.66 -1.51
CA GLY A 95 11.68 8.45 -0.12
C GLY A 95 11.48 6.98 0.23
N TRP A 96 12.21 6.08 -0.44
CA TRP A 96 12.19 4.66 -0.09
C TRP A 96 12.70 4.46 1.34
N ARG A 97 11.95 3.73 2.16
CA ARG A 97 12.32 3.40 3.54
C ARG A 97 11.85 2.00 3.89
N SER A 98 12.70 1.25 4.59
CA SER A 98 12.36 -0.03 5.20
C SER A 98 12.07 0.14 6.70
N PHE A 99 11.00 -0.48 7.19
CA PHE A 99 10.57 -0.45 8.60
C PHE A 99 10.68 -1.87 9.17
N PRO A 100 11.83 -2.24 9.77
CA PRO A 100 12.09 -3.63 10.19
C PRO A 100 11.28 -4.05 11.42
N LYS A 101 10.85 -3.08 12.22
CA LYS A 101 9.99 -3.33 13.38
C LYS A 101 8.55 -3.09 12.97
N CYS A 102 7.70 -4.10 13.13
CA CYS A 102 6.25 -3.93 13.10
C CYS A 102 5.73 -3.79 14.53
N PRO A 103 5.44 -2.57 15.02
CA PRO A 103 4.55 -2.40 16.16
C PRO A 103 3.13 -2.67 15.66
N SER A 104 2.72 -3.93 15.64
CA SER A 104 1.35 -4.30 15.29
C SER A 104 0.43 -3.86 16.44
N GLU A 105 -0.25 -2.73 16.27
CA GLU A 105 -1.43 -2.43 17.08
C GLU A 105 -2.59 -3.27 16.52
N ILE A 106 -3.07 -4.21 17.33
CA ILE A 106 -4.18 -5.09 16.95
C ILE A 106 -5.47 -4.34 17.26
N HIS A 107 -6.15 -3.90 16.21
CA HIS A 107 -7.49 -3.34 16.35
C HIS A 107 -8.51 -4.46 16.24
N THR A 108 -9.34 -4.60 17.28
CA THR A 108 -10.44 -5.56 17.31
C THR A 108 -11.75 -4.79 17.30
N SER A 109 -12.66 -5.14 16.39
CA SER A 109 -14.03 -4.66 16.41
C SER A 109 -15.00 -5.83 16.30
N GLN A 110 -16.06 -5.81 17.10
CA GLN A 110 -17.13 -6.80 17.05
C GLN A 110 -18.40 -6.14 16.51
N MET A 111 -19.12 -6.85 15.65
CA MET A 111 -20.22 -6.30 14.86
C MET A 111 -21.32 -7.34 14.80
N SER A 112 -22.52 -6.95 15.20
CA SER A 112 -23.64 -7.89 15.35
C SER A 112 -24.39 -8.18 14.03
N SER A 113 -23.95 -7.63 12.91
CA SER A 113 -24.52 -7.89 11.57
C SER A 113 -23.53 -7.57 10.45
N ALA A 114 -23.72 -8.17 9.28
CA ALA A 114 -22.89 -7.87 8.11
C ALA A 114 -23.11 -6.43 7.64
N SER A 115 -24.34 -5.94 7.71
CA SER A 115 -24.66 -4.53 7.49
C SER A 115 -23.88 -3.54 8.36
N GLN A 116 -23.55 -3.88 9.61
CA GLN A 116 -22.67 -3.04 10.45
C GLN A 116 -21.20 -3.14 10.02
N PHE A 117 -20.75 -4.35 9.66
CA PHE A 117 -19.41 -4.58 9.12
C PHE A 117 -19.15 -3.80 7.84
N ILE A 118 -20.06 -3.89 6.87
CA ILE A 118 -19.97 -3.15 5.61
C ILE A 118 -19.98 -1.65 5.86
N ARG A 119 -20.84 -1.15 6.76
CA ARG A 119 -20.88 0.30 7.10
C ARG A 119 -19.57 0.80 7.69
N ALA A 120 -18.97 0.07 8.63
CA ALA A 120 -17.69 0.49 9.19
C ALA A 120 -16.56 0.41 8.16
N PHE A 121 -16.56 -0.60 7.30
CA PHE A 121 -15.60 -0.72 6.21
C PHE A 121 -15.72 0.45 5.22
N ILE A 122 -16.94 0.79 4.80
CA ILE A 122 -17.23 1.94 3.94
C ILE A 122 -16.81 3.23 4.63
N ASN A 123 -17.14 3.42 5.91
CA ASN A 123 -16.78 4.63 6.65
C ASN A 123 -15.26 4.80 6.81
N ALA A 124 -14.52 3.71 7.08
CA ALA A 124 -13.07 3.72 7.11
C ALA A 124 -12.50 4.11 5.73
N THR A 125 -13.10 3.59 4.66
CA THR A 125 -12.71 3.92 3.28
C THR A 125 -12.96 5.39 2.93
N ILE A 126 -14.15 5.91 3.24
CA ILE A 126 -14.52 7.31 3.01
C ILE A 126 -13.64 8.25 3.84
N SER A 127 -13.36 7.92 5.10
CA SER A 127 -12.47 8.69 5.97
C SER A 127 -11.05 8.77 5.39
N ASN A 128 -10.52 7.64 4.91
CA ASN A 128 -9.22 7.58 4.24
C ASN A 128 -9.21 8.39 2.94
N PHE A 129 -10.30 8.32 2.16
CA PHE A 129 -10.49 9.13 0.96
C PHE A 129 -10.49 10.63 1.27
N LYS A 130 -11.28 11.05 2.25
CA LYS A 130 -11.42 12.47 2.64
C LYS A 130 -10.10 13.06 3.11
N ARG A 131 -9.34 12.31 3.93
CA ARG A 131 -8.02 12.72 4.40
C ARG A 131 -6.98 12.82 3.28
N HIS A 132 -7.09 11.99 2.23
CA HIS A 132 -6.26 12.11 1.03
C HIS A 132 -6.53 13.42 0.27
N MET A 133 -7.81 13.76 0.09
CA MET A 133 -8.24 15.01 -0.58
C MET A 133 -7.79 16.26 0.18
N GLU A 134 -7.83 16.23 1.52
CA GLU A 134 -7.55 17.40 2.36
C GLU A 134 -6.06 17.65 2.62
N ASN A 135 -5.19 16.62 2.63
CA ASN A 135 -3.82 16.78 3.14
C ASN A 135 -2.67 16.24 2.28
N SER A 136 -2.90 15.68 1.08
CA SER A 136 -1.84 15.07 0.25
C SER A 136 -0.95 14.06 1.00
N SER A 137 -1.42 13.55 2.15
CA SER A 137 -0.59 12.89 3.15
C SER A 137 -0.88 11.39 3.29
N THR A 138 0.20 10.67 3.13
CA THR A 138 0.65 9.46 3.84
C THR A 138 -0.09 8.13 3.89
N GLU A 139 -1.27 7.91 3.31
CA GLU A 139 -1.85 6.55 3.36
C GLU A 139 -2.11 5.87 2.02
N SER A 140 -1.69 4.61 1.97
CA SER A 140 -1.72 3.73 0.81
C SER A 140 -3.11 3.10 0.67
N TRP A 141 -3.69 3.26 -0.52
CA TRP A 141 -4.74 2.39 -1.03
C TRP A 141 -4.17 0.97 -1.16
N GLY A 142 -4.82 -0.03 -0.56
CA GLY A 142 -4.27 -1.40 -0.58
C GLY A 142 -4.92 -2.44 0.31
N THR A 143 -6.07 -2.19 0.94
CA THR A 143 -6.88 -3.31 1.46
C THR A 143 -7.55 -4.00 0.28
N ASP A 144 -7.33 -5.30 0.16
CA ASP A 144 -8.02 -6.12 -0.83
C ASP A 144 -9.53 -6.02 -0.58
N TYR A 145 -10.25 -5.43 -1.54
CA TYR A 145 -11.68 -5.19 -1.43
C TYR A 145 -12.48 -6.49 -1.62
N SER A 146 -11.87 -7.65 -1.86
CA SER A 146 -12.58 -8.92 -2.08
C SER A 146 -13.54 -9.33 -0.96
N TYR A 147 -13.32 -8.90 0.29
CA TYR A 147 -14.07 -9.35 1.46
C TYR A 147 -15.50 -8.79 1.60
N HIS A 148 -15.82 -7.62 1.02
CA HIS A 148 -17.17 -7.05 1.15
C HIS A 148 -18.23 -7.85 0.40
N LYS A 149 -17.87 -8.44 -0.75
CA LYS A 149 -18.77 -9.31 -1.52
C LYS A 149 -19.06 -10.61 -0.78
N ALA A 150 -18.05 -11.16 -0.12
CA ALA A 150 -18.21 -12.35 0.72
C ALA A 150 -19.12 -12.08 1.93
N ALA A 151 -18.93 -10.95 2.63
CA ALA A 151 -19.77 -10.56 3.77
C ALA A 151 -21.25 -10.35 3.36
N LEU A 152 -21.50 -9.73 2.20
CA LEU A 152 -22.85 -9.56 1.63
C LEU A 152 -23.51 -10.88 1.23
N ALA A 153 -22.73 -11.86 0.78
CA ALA A 153 -23.24 -13.18 0.40
C ALA A 153 -23.66 -13.99 1.64
N LEU A 154 -22.90 -13.89 2.74
CA LEU A 154 -23.16 -14.60 3.99
C LEU A 154 -24.38 -14.07 4.74
N GLU A 155 -24.64 -12.75 4.73
CA GLU A 155 -25.83 -12.15 5.38
C GLU A 155 -27.16 -12.67 4.81
N LYS A 156 -27.18 -13.09 3.53
CA LYS A 156 -28.38 -13.62 2.89
C LYS A 156 -28.75 -15.03 3.36
N GLN A 157 -27.87 -15.68 4.12
CA GLN A 157 -27.98 -17.10 4.45
C GLN A 157 -28.33 -17.34 5.94
N ASP A 158 -27.86 -16.50 6.87
CA ASP A 158 -28.15 -16.63 8.30
C ASP A 158 -27.81 -15.37 9.13
N THR A 159 -28.15 -15.37 10.42
CA THR A 159 -27.70 -14.38 11.42
C THR A 159 -26.27 -14.66 11.87
N PHE A 160 -25.33 -13.81 11.45
CA PHE A 160 -23.92 -13.92 11.81
C PHE A 160 -23.46 -12.77 12.72
N THR A 161 -22.62 -13.08 13.71
CA THR A 161 -21.82 -12.09 14.43
C THR A 161 -20.43 -12.06 13.82
N PHE A 162 -19.93 -10.86 13.52
CA PHE A 162 -18.65 -10.64 12.86
C PHE A 162 -17.66 -10.08 13.88
N ALA A 163 -16.49 -10.70 13.99
CA ALA A 163 -15.34 -10.11 14.66
C ALA A 163 -14.25 -9.81 13.63
N HIS A 164 -13.77 -8.58 13.66
CA HIS A 164 -12.74 -8.06 12.77
C HIS A 164 -11.48 -7.79 13.59
N TYR A 165 -10.41 -8.51 13.26
CA TYR A 165 -9.08 -8.26 13.77
C TYR A 165 -8.25 -7.67 12.64
N SER A 166 -7.67 -6.49 12.85
CA SER A 166 -6.69 -5.91 11.93
C SER A 166 -5.40 -5.61 12.65
N ALA A 167 -4.30 -6.12 12.09
CA ALA A 167 -2.95 -5.72 12.39
C ALA A 167 -2.36 -5.14 11.10
N THR A 168 -1.86 -3.89 11.14
CA THR A 168 -1.23 -3.27 9.97
C THR A 168 0.28 -3.17 10.19
N CYS A 169 1.05 -3.98 9.47
CA CYS A 169 2.50 -3.87 9.43
C CYS A 169 2.94 -3.15 8.16
N ILE A 170 3.55 -1.97 8.28
CA ILE A 170 4.17 -1.28 7.14
C ILE A 170 5.61 -1.76 7.05
N HIS A 171 5.99 -2.38 5.93
CA HIS A 171 7.36 -2.87 5.71
C HIS A 171 8.19 -1.89 4.89
N TYR A 172 7.62 -1.34 3.83
CA TYR A 172 8.29 -0.40 2.93
C TYR A 172 7.38 0.79 2.66
N LYS A 173 7.97 1.97 2.49
CA LYS A 173 7.28 3.18 2.04
C LYS A 173 8.01 3.75 0.83
N LEU A 174 7.27 4.19 -0.18
CA LEU A 174 7.81 4.82 -1.38
C LEU A 174 6.83 5.84 -1.96
N ARG A 175 7.34 6.93 -2.56
CA ARG A 175 6.52 7.97 -3.19
C ARG A 175 7.04 8.39 -4.57
N VAL A 176 6.14 8.93 -5.39
CA VAL A 176 6.46 9.53 -6.69
C VAL A 176 7.29 10.80 -6.46
N SER A 177 8.30 11.01 -7.30
CA SER A 177 9.10 12.23 -7.35
C SER A 177 8.28 13.39 -7.88
N SER A 178 8.56 14.63 -7.45
CA SER A 178 7.81 15.81 -7.91
C SER A 178 7.95 16.09 -9.41
N HIS A 179 9.02 15.63 -10.04
CA HIS A 179 9.31 15.86 -11.47
C HIS A 179 9.35 14.54 -12.24
N THR A 180 8.26 13.80 -12.15
CA THR A 180 8.14 12.48 -12.80
C THR A 180 7.53 12.62 -14.19
N PRO A 181 8.17 12.09 -15.24
CA PRO A 181 7.57 12.04 -16.57
C PRO A 181 6.37 11.09 -16.60
N LEU A 182 5.43 11.38 -17.50
CA LEU A 182 4.31 10.49 -17.78
C LEU A 182 4.82 9.17 -18.36
N SER A 183 4.04 8.10 -18.19
CA SER A 183 4.31 6.87 -18.94
C SER A 183 4.13 7.13 -20.44
N PRO A 184 4.94 6.49 -21.31
CA PRO A 184 4.78 6.65 -22.76
C PRO A 184 3.35 6.35 -23.22
N GLU A 185 2.73 5.32 -22.66
CA GLU A 185 1.38 4.90 -23.00
C GLU A 185 0.35 5.98 -22.61
N PHE A 186 0.49 6.59 -21.43
CA PHE A 186 -0.42 7.65 -20.99
C PHE A 186 -0.20 8.95 -21.76
N ALA A 187 1.05 9.31 -22.07
CA ALA A 187 1.36 10.48 -22.88
C ALA A 187 0.74 10.36 -24.29
N GLU A 188 0.81 9.17 -24.89
CA GLU A 188 0.16 8.88 -26.17
C GLU A 188 -1.36 8.91 -26.07
N ALA A 189 -1.94 8.41 -24.97
CA ALA A 189 -3.38 8.50 -24.75
C ALA A 189 -3.86 9.96 -24.64
N LEU A 190 -3.10 10.82 -23.97
CA LEU A 190 -3.40 12.25 -23.86
C LEU A 190 -3.28 12.97 -25.20
N SER A 191 -2.31 12.63 -26.05
CA SER A 191 -2.14 13.30 -27.35
C SER A 191 -3.27 13.04 -28.34
N ARG A 192 -4.10 12.01 -28.10
CA ARG A 192 -5.31 11.71 -28.87
C ARG A 192 -6.54 12.48 -28.40
N LEU A 193 -6.49 13.12 -27.24
CA LEU A 193 -7.61 13.90 -26.72
C LEU A 193 -7.65 15.28 -27.37
N PRO A 194 -8.84 15.85 -27.60
CA PRO A 194 -8.95 17.26 -27.95
C PRO A 194 -8.37 18.15 -26.84
N ASP A 195 -7.85 19.32 -27.21
CA ASP A 195 -7.30 20.29 -26.26
C ASP A 195 -8.34 20.78 -25.23
N HIS A 196 -9.63 20.72 -25.61
CA HIS A 196 -10.75 21.12 -24.77
C HIS A 196 -11.84 20.05 -24.77
N TYR A 197 -12.39 19.81 -23.57
CA TYR A 197 -13.54 18.94 -23.43
C TYR A 197 -14.75 19.51 -24.18
N THR A 198 -15.41 18.66 -24.95
CA THR A 198 -16.68 18.92 -25.63
C THR A 198 -17.58 17.71 -25.45
N GLU A 199 -18.91 17.89 -25.58
CA GLU A 199 -19.84 16.76 -25.46
C GLU A 199 -19.56 15.65 -26.48
N GLN A 200 -19.09 16.01 -27.68
CA GLN A 200 -18.69 15.07 -28.72
C GLN A 200 -17.45 14.24 -28.31
N ALA A 201 -16.55 14.83 -27.52
CA ALA A 201 -15.34 14.17 -27.02
C ALA A 201 -15.57 13.29 -25.79
N THR A 202 -16.78 13.27 -25.22
CA THR A 202 -17.10 12.55 -23.98
C THR A 202 -16.65 11.09 -24.00
N GLY A 203 -16.80 10.41 -25.14
CA GLY A 203 -16.37 9.02 -25.31
C GLY A 203 -14.87 8.83 -25.08
N LEU A 204 -14.05 9.72 -25.64
CA LEU A 204 -12.59 9.65 -25.54
C LEU A 204 -12.09 9.89 -24.11
N TYR A 205 -12.66 10.88 -23.41
CA TYR A 205 -12.33 11.13 -22.01
C TYR A 205 -12.80 9.99 -21.10
N ARG A 206 -13.95 9.38 -21.40
CA ARG A 206 -14.44 8.21 -20.65
C ARG A 206 -13.51 7.02 -20.81
N GLU A 207 -13.07 6.71 -22.03
CA GLU A 207 -12.11 5.64 -22.30
C GLU A 207 -10.79 5.84 -21.54
N LEU A 208 -10.29 7.09 -21.50
CA LEU A 208 -9.11 7.45 -20.71
C LEU A 208 -9.31 7.11 -19.22
N VAL A 209 -10.44 7.52 -18.64
CA VAL A 209 -10.76 7.25 -17.22
C VAL A 209 -11.01 5.77 -16.95
N GLU A 210 -11.62 5.04 -17.88
CA GLU A 210 -11.82 3.60 -17.76
C GLU A 210 -10.50 2.85 -17.75
N THR A 211 -9.51 3.30 -18.54
CA THR A 211 -8.18 2.70 -18.65
C THR A 211 -7.25 3.10 -17.50
N TYR A 212 -7.11 4.40 -17.24
CA TYR A 212 -6.14 4.96 -16.30
C TYR A 212 -6.74 5.34 -14.94
N GLY A 213 -8.06 5.32 -14.80
CA GLY A 213 -8.72 5.69 -13.56
C GLY A 213 -8.90 7.20 -13.43
N THR A 214 -9.51 7.60 -12.32
CA THR A 214 -9.76 9.02 -11.99
C THR A 214 -8.60 9.64 -11.23
N HIS A 215 -7.80 8.82 -10.56
CA HIS A 215 -6.67 9.20 -9.72
C HIS A 215 -5.48 8.26 -9.96
N TYR A 216 -4.35 8.52 -9.31
CA TYR A 216 -3.19 7.63 -9.34
C TYR A 216 -2.52 7.51 -7.97
N ILE A 217 -1.77 6.43 -7.77
CA ILE A 217 -1.08 6.13 -6.53
C ILE A 217 0.22 6.94 -6.45
N ARG A 218 0.18 8.06 -5.74
CA ARG A 218 1.36 8.93 -5.51
C ARG A 218 2.31 8.42 -4.43
N GLN A 219 1.81 7.61 -3.50
CA GLN A 219 2.60 6.99 -2.45
C GLN A 219 2.06 5.60 -2.15
N THR A 220 2.96 4.64 -1.95
CA THR A 220 2.63 3.29 -1.55
C THR A 220 3.31 2.94 -0.23
N MET A 221 2.63 2.11 0.54
CA MET A 221 3.18 1.42 1.69
C MET A 221 2.90 -0.06 1.47
N THR A 222 3.94 -0.88 1.40
CA THR A 222 3.73 -2.33 1.37
C THR A 222 3.32 -2.76 2.76
N LYS A 223 2.09 -3.24 2.87
CA LYS A 223 1.55 -3.75 4.13
C LYS A 223 1.57 -5.27 4.10
N GLN A 224 1.96 -5.89 5.21
CA GLN A 224 1.48 -7.23 5.55
C GLN A 224 0.21 -6.98 6.36
N SER A 225 -0.95 -7.29 5.77
CA SER A 225 -2.23 -7.24 6.46
C SER A 225 -2.68 -8.66 6.74
N ASP A 226 -2.46 -9.12 7.97
CA ASP A 226 -3.09 -10.35 8.45
C ASP A 226 -4.51 -9.97 8.89
N MET A 227 -5.43 -10.05 7.93
CA MET A 227 -6.86 -9.81 8.15
C MET A 227 -7.51 -11.15 8.46
N ALA A 228 -7.59 -11.50 9.75
CA ALA A 228 -8.45 -12.59 10.20
C ALA A 228 -9.86 -12.03 10.39
N THR A 229 -10.73 -12.23 9.40
CA THR A 229 -12.17 -12.05 9.62
C THR A 229 -12.65 -13.34 10.26
N VAL A 230 -13.18 -13.28 11.49
CA VAL A 230 -13.82 -14.44 12.11
C VAL A 230 -15.19 -14.62 11.45
N VAL A 231 -15.17 -15.18 10.25
CA VAL A 231 -16.24 -16.03 9.72
C VAL A 231 -15.83 -17.51 9.92
N ASP A 232 -14.52 -17.79 9.95
CA ASP A 232 -13.96 -19.13 9.87
C ASP A 232 -13.78 -19.89 11.19
N LEU A 233 -13.92 -19.27 12.38
CA LEU A 233 -13.82 -20.07 13.61
C LEU A 233 -15.04 -20.98 13.79
N LEU A 234 -16.25 -20.58 13.40
CA LEU A 234 -17.41 -21.48 13.46
C LEU A 234 -17.28 -22.63 12.44
N LEU A 235 -16.83 -22.36 11.21
CA LEU A 235 -16.60 -23.41 10.22
C LEU A 235 -15.42 -24.33 10.59
N TRP A 236 -14.39 -23.82 11.27
CA TRP A 236 -13.28 -24.64 11.76
C TRP A 236 -13.68 -25.49 12.97
N PHE A 237 -14.46 -24.95 13.91
CA PHE A 237 -15.02 -25.72 15.02
C PHE A 237 -16.04 -26.77 14.53
N GLU A 238 -16.92 -26.43 13.59
CA GLU A 238 -17.84 -27.40 12.96
C GLU A 238 -17.09 -28.50 12.19
N LYS A 239 -15.99 -28.17 11.53
CA LYS A 239 -15.15 -29.15 10.81
C LYS A 239 -14.29 -30.01 11.76
N ILE A 240 -13.98 -29.52 12.95
CA ILE A 240 -13.35 -30.29 14.04
C ILE A 240 -14.38 -31.21 14.70
N ASP A 241 -15.58 -30.73 14.98
CA ASP A 241 -16.66 -31.54 15.58
C ASP A 241 -17.16 -32.59 14.60
N SER A 242 -17.30 -32.27 13.31
CA SER A 242 -17.59 -33.24 12.24
C SER A 242 -16.50 -34.33 12.12
N LYS A 243 -15.23 -34.01 12.39
CA LYS A 243 -14.14 -35.01 12.40
C LYS A 243 -13.98 -35.76 13.73
N ARG A 244 -14.50 -35.22 14.85
CA ARG A 244 -14.55 -35.91 16.15
C ARG A 244 -15.74 -36.86 16.27
N GLY A 245 -16.84 -36.60 15.57
CA GLY A 245 -18.03 -37.47 15.53
C GLY A 245 -17.94 -38.70 14.62
N SER A 246 -16.78 -39.02 14.05
CA SER A 246 -16.56 -40.19 13.16
C SER A 246 -15.66 -41.26 13.82
N LYS A 247 -15.59 -41.29 15.14
CA LYS A 247 -15.00 -42.40 15.91
C LYS A 247 -15.97 -42.84 17.01
N GLU A 248 -17.12 -43.36 16.60
CA GLU A 248 -17.86 -44.43 17.30
C GLU A 248 -18.35 -45.42 16.24
#